data_AF-A0A6B2G2P8-F1
#
_entry.id   AF-A0A6B2G2P8-F1
#
_cell.length_a   1.000
_cell.length_b   1.000
_cell.length_c   1.000
_cell.angle_alpha   90.00
_cell.angle_beta   90.00
_cell.angle_gamma   90.00
#
_symmetry.space_group_name_H-M   'P 1'
#
loop_
_entity.id
_entity.type
_entity.pdbx_description
1 polymer ?
#
loop_
_entity_poly.entity_id
_entity_poly.type
_entity_poly.pdbx_seq_one_letter_code
_entity_poly.pdbx_strand_id
1 'polypeptide(L)'
;MFVPDPVMSLSVEAKSADDMMKLAKAFSRFQKEDPTFRIHSDPETREIIMSGMGELHLEIYTQRLNLEYDIQVNVGKPKVSYRETLRSIERFDYLHKRQTGGRGQYAHIIGRIEPLPSEQYDFIEFVDETSGMAI
;
A
#
# COMPACT_ATOMS: atom_id res chain seq x y z
N MET A 1 -13.73 -26.39 9.15
CA MET A 1 -14.84 -25.60 8.59
C MET A 1 -14.30 -24.92 7.34
N PHE A 2 -14.82 -25.26 6.16
CA PHE A 2 -14.38 -24.65 4.90
C PHE A 2 -15.10 -23.32 4.74
N VAL A 3 -14.35 -22.22 4.66
CA VAL A 3 -14.89 -20.87 4.44
C VAL A 3 -14.49 -20.48 3.02
N PRO A 4 -15.45 -20.23 2.11
CA PRO A 4 -15.15 -19.81 0.76
C PRO A 4 -14.41 -18.47 0.75
N ASP A 5 -13.54 -18.28 -0.24
CA ASP A 5 -12.86 -17.00 -0.41
C ASP A 5 -13.82 -15.92 -0.92
N PRO A 6 -13.71 -14.69 -0.41
CA PRO A 6 -14.54 -13.57 -0.86
C PRO A 6 -14.26 -13.27 -2.32
N VAL A 7 -15.30 -12.90 -3.06
CA VAL A 7 -15.26 -12.70 -4.52
C VAL A 7 -15.07 -11.22 -4.87
N MET A 8 -15.46 -10.31 -3.98
CA MET A 8 -15.47 -8.87 -4.25
C MET A 8 -14.93 -8.08 -3.07
N SER A 9 -14.15 -7.03 -3.38
CA SER A 9 -13.53 -6.13 -2.40
C SER A 9 -13.88 -4.68 -2.69
N LEU A 10 -14.18 -3.91 -1.63
CA LEU A 10 -14.48 -2.49 -1.68
C LEU A 10 -13.65 -1.75 -0.63
N SER A 11 -13.24 -0.52 -0.95
CA SER A 11 -12.57 0.39 -0.02
C SER A 11 -13.62 1.14 0.78
N VAL A 12 -13.35 1.30 2.08
CA VAL A 12 -14.23 1.98 3.03
C VAL A 12 -13.45 3.07 3.74
N GLU A 13 -13.99 4.28 3.71
CA GLU A 13 -13.43 5.44 4.40
C GLU A 13 -14.46 6.01 5.37
N ALA A 14 -14.06 6.20 6.64
CA ALA A 14 -14.88 6.88 7.64
C ALA A 14 -14.83 8.39 7.41
N LYS A 15 -15.97 9.09 7.53
CA LYS A 15 -15.99 10.55 7.37
C LYS A 15 -15.33 11.31 8.54
N SER A 16 -15.30 10.72 9.73
CA SER A 16 -14.77 11.34 10.95
C SER A 16 -13.84 10.40 11.71
N ALA A 17 -12.93 10.98 12.53
CA ALA A 17 -12.04 10.22 13.41
C ALA A 17 -12.81 9.46 14.51
N ASP A 18 -13.88 10.04 15.06
CA ASP A 18 -14.77 9.35 16.01
C ASP A 18 -15.44 8.13 15.38
N ASP A 19 -15.81 8.25 14.11
CA ASP A 19 -16.44 7.17 13.34
C ASP A 19 -15.44 6.05 13.05
N MET A 20 -14.16 6.36 12.87
CA MET A 20 -13.10 5.35 12.70
C MET A 20 -13.01 4.39 13.90
N MET A 21 -13.12 4.90 15.14
CA MET A 21 -13.09 4.06 16.34
C MET A 21 -14.35 3.18 16.44
N LYS A 22 -15.54 3.72 16.14
CA LYS A 22 -16.79 2.95 16.13
C LYS A 22 -16.78 1.88 15.04
N LEU A 23 -16.24 2.22 13.87
CA LEU A 23 -16.15 1.35 12.70
C LEU A 23 -15.28 0.12 12.98
N ALA A 24 -14.13 0.29 13.63
CA ALA A 24 -13.31 -0.84 14.07
C ALA A 24 -14.07 -1.83 14.99
N LYS A 25 -14.93 -1.29 15.88
CA LYS A 25 -15.75 -2.10 16.79
C LYS A 25 -16.89 -2.82 16.06
N ALA A 26 -17.55 -2.16 15.11
CA ALA A 26 -18.61 -2.74 14.27
C ALA A 26 -18.06 -3.87 13.39
N PHE A 27 -16.92 -3.63 12.75
CA PHE A 27 -16.20 -4.60 11.94
C PHE A 27 -15.81 -5.88 12.69
N SER A 28 -15.32 -5.75 13.92
CA SER A 28 -15.03 -6.92 14.77
C SER A 28 -16.28 -7.74 15.11
N ARG A 29 -17.46 -7.11 15.18
CA ARG A 29 -18.73 -7.84 15.38
C ARG A 29 -19.18 -8.53 14.10
N PHE A 30 -19.13 -7.85 12.96
CA PHE A 30 -19.54 -8.45 11.68
C PHE A 30 -18.67 -9.64 11.28
N GLN A 31 -17.36 -9.60 11.54
CA GLN A 31 -16.49 -10.77 11.33
C GLN A 31 -16.83 -11.98 12.22
N LYS A 32 -17.46 -11.77 13.38
CA LYS A 32 -17.93 -12.86 14.25
C LYS A 32 -19.29 -13.40 13.82
N GLU A 33 -20.14 -12.56 13.24
CA GLU A 33 -21.44 -12.96 12.71
C GLU A 33 -21.28 -13.77 11.40
N ASP A 34 -20.40 -13.31 10.51
CA ASP A 34 -20.18 -13.90 9.20
C ASP A 34 -18.68 -14.13 8.94
N PRO A 35 -18.21 -15.39 8.88
CA PRO A 35 -16.80 -15.71 8.63
C PRO A 35 -16.35 -15.46 7.18
N THR A 36 -17.28 -15.24 6.25
CA THR A 36 -16.99 -14.91 4.84
C THR A 36 -16.65 -13.42 4.67
N PHE A 37 -17.10 -12.57 5.59
CA PHE A 37 -16.76 -11.16 5.61
C PHE A 37 -15.34 -10.95 6.15
N ARG A 38 -14.41 -10.56 5.28
CA ARG A 38 -13.01 -10.30 5.63
C ARG A 38 -12.70 -8.83 5.54
N ILE A 39 -11.84 -8.35 6.43
CA ILE A 39 -11.42 -6.96 6.47
C ILE A 39 -9.92 -6.96 6.65
N HIS A 40 -9.24 -6.15 5.84
CA HIS A 40 -7.81 -5.95 5.95
C HIS A 40 -7.49 -4.48 5.70
N SER A 41 -6.41 -4.02 6.31
CA SER A 41 -5.83 -2.71 5.98
C SER A 41 -4.68 -2.96 5.03
N ASP A 42 -4.70 -2.28 3.90
CA ASP A 42 -3.60 -2.33 2.95
C ASP A 42 -2.48 -1.38 3.41
N PRO A 43 -1.23 -1.85 3.58
CA PRO A 43 -0.14 -1.05 4.13
C PRO A 43 0.42 -0.01 3.15
N GLU A 44 0.27 -0.21 1.84
CA GLU A 44 0.80 0.68 0.80
C GLU A 44 -0.15 1.86 0.58
N THR A 45 -1.44 1.57 0.44
CA THR A 45 -2.49 2.58 0.19
C THR A 45 -3.06 3.18 1.49
N ARG A 46 -2.84 2.52 2.64
CA ARG A 46 -3.42 2.86 3.95
C ARG A 46 -4.94 2.89 3.96
N GLU A 47 -5.57 2.16 3.05
CA GLU A 47 -7.02 2.05 2.98
C GLU A 47 -7.51 0.82 3.75
N ILE A 48 -8.74 0.90 4.25
CA ILE A 48 -9.43 -0.23 4.85
C ILE A 48 -10.29 -0.88 3.77
N ILE A 49 -10.01 -2.15 3.50
CA ILE A 49 -10.68 -2.92 2.44
C ILE A 49 -11.60 -3.96 3.09
N MET A 50 -12.88 -3.87 2.75
CA MET A 50 -13.88 -4.89 3.09
C MET A 50 -14.05 -5.85 1.93
N SER A 51 -14.05 -7.15 2.21
CA SER A 51 -14.19 -8.22 1.21
C SER A 51 -15.34 -9.14 1.59
N GLY A 52 -16.18 -9.46 0.62
CA GLY A 52 -17.38 -10.28 0.81
C GLY A 52 -17.71 -11.13 -0.41
N MET A 53 -18.83 -11.85 -0.34
CA MET A 53 -19.23 -12.79 -1.40
C MET A 53 -19.81 -12.11 -2.66
N GLY A 54 -20.24 -10.85 -2.56
CA GLY A 54 -20.76 -10.09 -3.69
C GLY A 54 -21.17 -8.66 -3.32
N GLU A 55 -21.61 -7.90 -4.32
CA GLU A 55 -21.98 -6.48 -4.16
C GLU A 55 -23.10 -6.27 -3.15
N LEU A 56 -24.18 -7.05 -3.26
CA LEU A 56 -25.34 -6.96 -2.35
C LEU A 56 -24.95 -7.20 -0.88
N HIS A 57 -24.03 -8.14 -0.63
CA HIS A 57 -23.55 -8.44 0.73
C HIS A 57 -22.87 -7.22 1.35
N LEU A 58 -22.01 -6.56 0.58
CA LEU A 58 -21.30 -5.35 1.01
C LEU A 58 -22.22 -4.14 1.14
N GLU A 59 -23.23 -4.02 0.27
CA GLU A 59 -24.23 -2.95 0.36
C GLU A 59 -25.07 -3.08 1.64
N ILE A 60 -25.52 -4.29 1.99
CA ILE A 60 -26.26 -4.55 3.22
C ILE A 60 -25.42 -4.18 4.45
N TYR A 61 -24.13 -4.54 4.49
CA TYR A 61 -23.25 -4.15 5.60
C TYR A 61 -23.06 -2.64 5.70
N THR A 62 -22.96 -1.96 4.56
CA THR A 62 -22.86 -0.50 4.52
C THR A 62 -24.13 0.16 5.08
N GLN A 63 -25.31 -0.38 4.76
CA GLN A 63 -26.56 0.08 5.33
C GLN A 63 -26.66 -0.21 6.83
N ARG A 64 -26.22 -1.39 7.30
CA ARG A 64 -26.19 -1.73 8.73
C ARG A 64 -25.27 -0.80 9.54
N LEU A 65 -24.12 -0.40 8.98
CA LEU A 65 -23.24 0.59 9.62
C LEU A 65 -23.95 1.92 9.88
N ASN A 66 -24.74 2.38 8.91
CA ASN A 66 -25.50 3.63 9.02
C ASN A 66 -26.69 3.47 9.99
N LEU A 67 -27.48 2.39 9.87
CA LEU A 67 -28.71 2.22 10.65
C LEU A 67 -28.47 1.78 12.11
N GLU A 68 -27.51 0.89 12.36
CA GLU A 68 -27.27 0.34 13.71
C GLU A 68 -26.23 1.13 14.51
N TYR A 69 -25.23 1.72 13.83
CA TYR A 69 -24.10 2.36 14.48
C TYR A 69 -24.00 3.87 14.21
N ASP A 70 -24.90 4.43 13.39
CA ASP A 70 -24.91 5.85 12.98
C ASP A 70 -23.57 6.29 12.38
N ILE A 71 -22.89 5.38 11.67
CA ILE A 71 -21.58 5.62 11.07
C ILE A 71 -21.77 5.98 9.60
N GLN A 72 -21.37 7.19 9.22
CA GLN A 72 -21.31 7.58 7.82
C GLN A 72 -19.98 7.14 7.20
N VAL A 73 -20.06 6.19 6.27
CA VAL A 73 -18.92 5.70 5.50
C VAL A 73 -19.07 6.05 4.02
N ASN A 74 -17.94 6.34 3.37
CA ASN A 74 -17.86 6.41 1.92
C ASN A 74 -17.32 5.08 1.40
N VAL A 75 -18.02 4.51 0.41
CA VAL A 75 -17.61 3.26 -0.24
C VAL A 75 -17.09 3.55 -1.64
N GLY A 76 -15.99 2.89 -2.01
CA GLY A 76 -15.35 3.07 -3.30
C GLY A 76 -14.64 1.80 -3.78
N LYS A 77 -14.06 1.86 -4.98
CA LYS A 77 -13.20 0.80 -5.48
C LYS A 77 -11.83 0.88 -4.77
N PRO A 78 -11.23 -0.25 -4.37
CA PRO A 78 -9.91 -0.26 -3.77
C PRO A 78 -8.89 0.33 -4.74
N LYS A 79 -7.98 1.15 -4.21
CA LYS A 79 -6.86 1.65 -4.99
C LYS A 79 -5.90 0.50 -5.29
N VAL A 80 -5.37 0.51 -6.51
CA VAL A 80 -4.34 -0.44 -6.93
C VAL A 80 -2.99 0.20 -6.65
N SER A 81 -2.12 -0.48 -5.91
CA SER A 81 -0.73 -0.09 -5.75
C SER A 81 0.01 -0.27 -7.07
N TYR A 82 0.39 0.84 -7.70
CA TYR A 82 1.24 0.82 -8.88
C TYR A 82 2.70 0.77 -8.48
N ARG A 83 3.50 0.00 -9.21
CA ARG A 83 4.96 -0.04 -9.08
C ARG A 83 5.59 0.48 -10.36
N GLU A 84 6.65 1.25 -10.21
CA GLU A 84 7.42 1.80 -11.33
C GLU A 84 8.74 1.04 -11.47
N THR A 85 9.12 0.77 -12.72
CA THR A 85 10.42 0.16 -13.04
C THR A 85 11.02 0.82 -14.29
N LEU A 86 12.34 0.72 -14.43
CA LEU A 86 13.06 1.19 -15.61
C LEU A 86 12.77 0.29 -16.81
N ARG A 87 12.81 0.85 -18.02
CA ARG A 87 12.63 0.09 -19.27
C ARG A 87 13.93 -0.44 -19.85
N SER A 88 15.03 0.24 -19.58
CA SER A 88 16.33 -0.02 -20.19
C SER A 88 17.44 0.28 -19.20
N ILE A 89 18.63 -0.25 -19.47
CA ILE A 89 19.84 0.02 -18.70
C ILE A 89 20.24 1.48 -18.91
N GLU A 90 20.46 2.22 -17.83
CA GLU A 90 20.88 3.61 -17.86
C GLU A 90 22.15 3.80 -17.02
N ARG A 91 23.10 4.60 -17.52
CA ARG A 91 24.34 4.93 -16.81
C ARG A 91 24.22 6.32 -16.21
N PHE A 92 24.65 6.48 -14.97
CA PHE A 92 24.64 7.76 -14.29
C PHE A 92 26.04 8.14 -13.81
N ASP A 93 26.32 9.43 -13.92
CA ASP A 93 27.51 10.10 -13.38
C ASP A 93 26.99 11.31 -12.60
N TYR A 94 27.13 11.25 -11.28
CA TYR A 94 26.67 12.29 -10.37
C TYR A 94 27.81 12.84 -9.53
N LEU A 95 28.13 14.12 -9.75
CA LEU A 95 29.08 14.87 -8.95
C LEU A 95 28.35 15.79 -7.97
N HIS A 96 28.37 15.43 -6.69
CA HIS A 96 27.93 16.29 -5.60
C HIS A 96 29.09 17.17 -5.13
N LYS A 97 29.11 18.45 -5.52
CA LYS A 97 30.05 19.43 -5.00
C LYS A 97 29.30 20.60 -4.38
N ARG A 98 29.29 20.68 -3.04
CA ARG A 98 28.73 21.80 -2.29
C ARG A 98 29.73 22.33 -1.28
N GLN A 99 30.06 23.61 -1.41
CA GLN A 99 30.95 24.29 -0.48
C GLN A 99 30.39 25.68 -0.17
N THR A 100 29.71 25.79 0.97
CA THR A 100 29.14 27.04 1.48
C THR A 100 29.97 27.49 2.69
N GLY A 101 31.28 27.73 2.48
CA GLY A 101 32.26 28.07 3.52
C GLY A 101 32.75 26.86 4.35
N GLY A 102 34.03 26.85 4.72
CA GLY A 102 34.64 25.76 5.51
C GLY A 102 34.91 24.46 4.72
N ARG A 103 34.95 23.31 5.43
CA ARG A 103 35.09 21.97 4.81
C ARG A 103 33.87 21.69 3.94
N GLY A 104 34.09 21.53 2.63
CA GLY A 104 33.03 21.25 1.65
C GLY A 104 32.61 19.78 1.63
N GLN A 105 31.49 19.51 0.97
CA GLN A 105 31.01 18.17 0.61
C GLN A 105 31.43 17.89 -0.84
N TYR A 106 32.14 16.79 -1.04
CA TYR A 106 32.53 16.27 -2.35
C TYR A 106 32.16 14.79 -2.42
N ALA A 107 31.39 14.40 -3.42
CA ALA A 107 31.15 13.00 -3.75
C ALA A 107 31.00 12.88 -5.26
N HIS A 108 31.66 11.88 -5.85
CA HIS A 108 31.47 11.53 -7.25
C HIS A 108 31.02 10.08 -7.31
N ILE A 109 29.83 9.85 -7.86
CA ILE A 109 29.22 8.52 -7.95
C ILE A 109 29.00 8.22 -9.43
N ILE A 110 29.58 7.11 -9.88
CA ILE A 110 29.42 6.61 -11.24
C ILE A 110 28.83 5.20 -11.12
N GLY A 111 27.83 4.89 -11.92
CA GLY A 111 27.23 3.57 -11.91
C GLY A 111 26.30 3.32 -13.09
N ARG A 112 25.70 2.13 -13.09
CA ARG A 112 24.59 1.78 -13.97
C ARG A 112 23.39 1.35 -13.13
N ILE A 113 22.20 1.63 -13.61
CA ILE A 113 20.96 1.08 -13.08
C ILE A 113 20.33 0.26 -14.20
N GLU A 114 19.97 -0.98 -13.87
CA GLU A 114 19.38 -1.92 -14.80
C GLU A 114 18.07 -2.49 -14.23
N PRO A 115 17.05 -2.73 -15.08
CA PRO A 115 15.81 -3.33 -14.61
C PRO A 115 16.04 -4.79 -14.24
N LEU A 116 15.53 -5.20 -13.08
CA LEU A 116 15.50 -6.59 -12.67
C LEU A 116 14.50 -7.39 -13.55
N PRO A 117 14.67 -8.73 -13.62
CA PRO A 117 13.71 -9.60 -14.29
C PRO A 117 12.28 -9.35 -13.80
N SER A 118 11.29 -9.52 -14.69
CA SER A 118 9.86 -9.27 -14.39
C SER A 118 9.28 -10.16 -13.29
N GLU A 119 10.03 -11.15 -12.80
CA GLU A 119 9.66 -12.04 -11.69
C GLU A 119 10.18 -11.54 -10.33
N GLN A 120 11.00 -10.47 -10.31
CA GLN A 120 11.67 -9.92 -9.13
C GLN A 120 11.37 -8.42 -8.96
N TYR A 121 10.09 -8.07 -8.90
CA TYR A 121 9.60 -6.68 -8.79
C TYR A 121 9.41 -6.19 -7.33
N ASP A 122 9.73 -7.02 -6.34
CA ASP A 122 9.61 -6.71 -4.90
C ASP A 122 10.92 -6.27 -4.24
N PHE A 123 12.05 -6.39 -4.93
CA PHE A 123 13.37 -6.19 -4.33
C PHE A 123 14.20 -5.19 -5.13
N ILE A 124 15.05 -4.46 -4.40
CA ILE A 124 16.07 -3.59 -4.99
C ILE A 124 17.40 -4.29 -4.74
N GLU A 125 18.11 -4.62 -5.82
CA GLU A 125 19.46 -5.19 -5.74
C GLU A 125 20.49 -4.07 -5.86
N PHE A 126 21.49 -4.10 -4.97
CA PHE A 126 22.64 -3.20 -5.02
C PHE A 126 23.91 -4.02 -5.14
N VAL A 127 24.66 -3.80 -6.23
CA VAL A 127 25.94 -4.47 -6.49
C VAL A 127 27.04 -3.41 -6.50
N ASP A 128 28.04 -3.61 -5.67
CA ASP A 128 29.24 -2.77 -5.63
C ASP A 128 30.33 -3.38 -6.53
N GLU A 129 30.64 -2.71 -7.63
CA GLU A 129 31.73 -3.07 -8.56
C GLU A 129 32.98 -2.18 -8.39
N THR A 130 33.13 -1.50 -7.25
CA THR A 130 34.23 -0.56 -7.00
C THR A 130 35.57 -1.30 -6.90
N SER A 131 36.54 -0.87 -7.71
CA SER A 131 37.90 -1.41 -7.69
C SER A 131 38.87 -0.43 -7.03
N GLY A 132 39.43 -0.79 -5.87
CA GLY A 132 40.41 0.01 -5.11
C GLY A 132 39.81 0.84 -3.97
N MET A 133 40.58 1.81 -3.43
CA MET A 133 40.04 2.84 -2.52
C MET A 133 39.50 3.99 -3.39
N ALA A 134 38.22 3.94 -3.74
CA ALA A 134 37.53 5.12 -4.26
C ALA A 134 37.30 6.10 -3.09
N ILE A 135 38.06 7.19 -3.06
CA ILE A 135 38.03 8.25 -2.04
C ILE A 135 37.38 9.50 -2.65
#